data_AF-A0A9X9A1W1-F1
#
_entry.id   AF-A0A9X9A1W1-F1
#
_cell.length_a   1.000
_cell.length_b   1.000
_cell.length_c   1.000
_cell.angle_alpha   90.00
_cell.angle_beta   90.00
_cell.angle_gamma   90.00
#
_symmetry.space_group_name_H-M   'P 1'
#
loop_
_entity.id
_entity.type
_entity.pdbx_description
1 polymer ?
#
loop_
_entity_poly.entity_id
_entity_poly.type
_entity_poly.pdbx_seq_one_letter_code
_entity_poly.pdbx_strand_id
1 'polypeptide(L)' 'NNKKNIWLGVWEKNENAIAFYKNLGFVQAGSHSFYMGDDEQVDLIMIKTLI' A
#
# COMPACT_ATOMS: atom_id res chain seq x y z
N ASN A 1 -13.03 -15.47 -13.97
CA ASN A 1 -11.89 -14.64 -13.48
C ASN A 1 -12.09 -14.32 -12.00
N ASN A 2 -11.63 -15.18 -11.09
CA ASN A 2 -11.74 -14.96 -9.63
C ASN A 2 -10.42 -14.45 -9.07
N LYS A 3 -10.15 -13.14 -9.17
CA LYS A 3 -9.06 -12.56 -8.39
C LYS A 3 -9.50 -12.48 -6.93
N LYS A 4 -8.86 -13.26 -6.06
CA LYS A 4 -9.18 -13.36 -4.63
C LYS A 4 -8.69 -12.17 -3.81
N ASN A 5 -7.66 -11.49 -4.30
CA ASN A 5 -7.01 -10.38 -3.60
C ASN A 5 -6.76 -9.24 -4.58
N ILE A 6 -6.87 -8.01 -4.08
CA ILE A 6 -6.36 -6.80 -4.72
C ILE A 6 -5.22 -6.25 -3.87
N TRP A 7 -4.20 -5.70 -4.52
CA TRP A 7 -3.08 -5.05 -3.84
C TRP A 7 -2.79 -3.71 -4.49
N LEU A 8 -2.23 -2.79 -3.71
CA LEU A 8 -1.83 -1.46 -4.14
C LEU A 8 -0.58 -1.01 -3.37
N GLY A 9 0.21 -0.15 -4.01
CA GLY A 9 1.28 0.59 -3.35
C GLY A 9 0.77 1.98 -2.95
N VAL A 10 1.09 2.41 -1.74
CA VAL A 10 0.83 3.77 -1.25
C VAL A 10 2.09 4.32 -0.60
N TRP A 11 2.46 5.53 -0.96
CA TRP A 11 3.63 6.20 -0.39
C TRP A 11 3.48 6.39 1.12
N GLU A 12 4.51 6.06 1.90
CA GLU A 12 4.47 6.11 3.37
C GLU A 12 4.10 7.49 3.92
N LYS A 13 4.56 8.56 3.26
CA LYS A 13 4.33 9.94 3.71
C LYS A 13 2.91 10.41 3.40
N ASN A 14 2.14 9.64 2.62
CA ASN A 14 0.75 9.96 2.33
C ASN A 14 -0.19 9.31 3.35
N GLU A 15 -0.15 9.83 4.58
CA GLU A 15 -0.96 9.34 5.70
C GLU A 15 -2.47 9.37 5.39
N ASN A 16 -2.93 10.36 4.63
CA ASN A 16 -4.32 10.47 4.19
C ASN A 16 -4.73 9.28 3.31
N ALA A 17 -3.90 8.91 2.34
CA ALA A 17 -4.17 7.75 1.49
C ALA A 17 -4.12 6.45 2.30
N ILE A 18 -3.16 6.30 3.21
CA ILE A 18 -3.05 5.13 4.09
C ILE A 18 -4.31 4.98 4.95
N ALA A 19 -4.77 6.05 5.58
CA ALA A 19 -5.99 6.05 6.40
C ALA A 19 -7.23 5.72 5.55
N PHE A 20 -7.33 6.28 4.35
CA PHE A 20 -8.40 5.97 3.40
C PHE A 20 -8.45 4.48 3.04
N TYR A 21 -7.30 3.88 2.67
CA TYR A 21 -7.23 2.46 2.33
C TYR A 21 -7.48 1.56 3.54
N LYS A 22 -6.98 1.90 4.73
CA LYS A 22 -7.31 1.20 5.98
C LYS A 22 -8.82 1.19 6.23
N ASN A 23 -9.49 2.33 6.09
CA ASN A 23 -10.95 2.44 6.23
C ASN A 23 -11.71 1.65 5.16
N LEU A 24 -11.16 1.50 3.96
CA LEU A 24 -11.72 0.64 2.90
C LEU A 24 -11.53 -0.86 3.15
N GLY A 25 -10.82 -1.26 4.22
CA GLY A 25 -10.53 -2.65 4.56
C GLY A 25 -9.29 -3.22 3.88
N PHE A 26 -8.38 -2.36 3.40
CA PHE A 26 -7.04 -2.79 3.04
C PHE A 26 -6.15 -2.93 4.29
N VAL A 27 -5.32 -3.95 4.30
CA VAL A 27 -4.32 -4.19 5.35
C VAL A 27 -2.92 -4.02 4.79
N GLN A 28 -2.01 -3.45 5.56
CA GLN A 28 -0.61 -3.36 5.18
C GLN A 28 0.01 -4.76 5.20
N ALA A 29 0.53 -5.20 4.06
CA ALA A 29 1.17 -6.51 3.91
C ALA A 29 2.70 -6.41 3.87
N GLY A 30 3.23 -5.22 3.58
CA GLY A 30 4.67 -4.98 3.56
C GLY A 30 5.00 -3.53 3.24
N SER A 31 6.29 -3.27 3.09
CA SER A 31 6.83 -2.00 2.65
C SER A 31 8.05 -2.27 1.79
N HIS A 32 8.27 -1.44 0.78
CA HIS A 32 9.40 -1.52 -0.11
C HIS A 32 10.09 -0.15 -0.12
N SER A 33 11.31 -0.11 0.41
CA SER A 33 12.16 1.07 0.32
C SER A 33 12.90 1.08 -1.01
N PHE A 34 12.84 2.20 -1.71
CA PHE A 34 13.55 2.46 -2.96
C PHE A 34 14.19 3.84 -2.91
N TYR A 35 15.32 3.99 -3.59
CA TYR A 35 16.01 5.27 -3.69
C TYR A 35 15.60 5.98 -4.99
N MET A 36 15.13 7.22 -4.86
CA MET A 36 14.84 8.11 -5.99
C MET A 36 15.95 9.16 -6.08
N GLY A 37 17.06 8.78 -6.72
CA GLY A 37 18.30 9.57 -6.66
C GLY A 37 18.95 9.41 -5.30
N ASP A 38 19.11 10.52 -4.58
CA ASP A 38 19.68 10.55 -3.22
C ASP A 38 18.61 10.47 -2.11
N ASP A 39 17.31 10.51 -2.48
CA ASP A 39 16.21 10.45 -1.52
C ASP A 39 15.72 9.02 -1.34
N GLU A 40 15.77 8.52 -0.10
CA GLU A 40 15.11 7.26 0.27
C GLU A 40 13.59 7.46 0.38
N GLN A 41 12.84 6.66 -0.33
CA GLN A 41 11.38 6.64 -0.27
C GLN A 41 10.89 5.24 0.06
N VAL A 42 9.81 5.15 0.83
CA VAL A 42 9.17 3.88 1.14
C VAL A 42 7.75 3.86 0.59
N ASP A 43 7.47 2.86 -0.24
CA ASP A 43 6.11 2.52 -0.63
C ASP A 43 5.58 1.41 0.27
N LEU A 44 4.42 1.64 0.88
CA LEU A 44 3.69 0.64 1.64
C LEU A 44 2.84 -0.20 0.69
N ILE A 45 2.96 -1.51 0.81
CA ILE A 45 2.13 -2.45 0.07
C ILE A 45 0.91 -2.78 0.93
N MET A 46 -0.27 -2.46 0.41
CA MET A 46 -1.55 -2.77 1.05
C MET A 46 -2.33 -3.77 0.22
N ILE A 47 -2.98 -4.74 0.88
CA ILE A 47 -3.73 -5.83 0.26
C ILE A 47 -5.14 -5.85 0.84
N LYS A 48 -6.14 -6.12 0.00
CA LYS A 48 -7.52 -6.38 0.42
C LYS A 48 -8.00 -7.69 -0.21
N THR A 49 -8.59 -8.53 0.62
CA THR A 49 -9.24 -9.77 0.18
C THR A 49 -10.61 -9.43 -0.41
N LEU A 50 -10.85 -9.89 -1.64
CA LEU A 50 -12.13 -9.82 -2.32
C LEU A 50 -12.86 -11.14 -2.03
N ILE A 51 -13.93 -11.06 -1.26
CA ILE A 51 -14.77 -12.21 -0.87
C ILE A 51 -15.56 -12.69 -2.07
#